data_AF-A0AB73BVW6-F1
#
_entry.id   AF-A0AB73BVW6-F1
#
_cell.length_a   1.000
_cell.length_b   1.000
_cell.length_c   1.000
_cell.angle_alpha   90.00
_cell.angle_beta   90.00
_cell.angle_gamma   90.00
#
_symmetry.space_group_name_H-M   'P 1'
#
loop_
_entity.id
_entity.type
_entity.pdbx_description
1 polymer ?
#
loop_
_entity_poly.entity_id
_entity_poly.type
_entity_poly.pdbx_seq_one_letter_code
_entity_poly.pdbx_strand_id
1 'polypeptide(L)'
;MNVSVTIYKEKKEKDFRMVMLPSGENKIGLGKYKDYGIISYLNKKDSKKIGEFIFWALSESDNEEIEDEVNVQWCKKYFNCSSNLKVVNEYNNVDLDFFENKYSLILNKKDGKGYSPFKDENGNMVEYTFPEKPTALELGTKVMEMFEYKERYDGLIE
;
A
#
# COMPACT_ATOMS: atom_id res chain seq x y z
N MET A 1 -3.52 7.81 17.53
CA MET A 1 -3.05 8.09 16.17
C MET A 1 -3.72 7.09 15.26
N ASN A 2 -4.39 7.57 14.22
CA ASN A 2 -4.99 6.72 13.19
C ASN A 2 -4.26 7.09 11.91
N VAL A 3 -3.26 6.30 11.56
CA VAL A 3 -2.40 6.55 10.41
C VAL A 3 -2.32 5.31 9.56
N SER A 4 -2.07 5.52 8.27
CA SER A 4 -1.91 4.43 7.33
C SER A 4 -0.70 4.63 6.42
N VAL A 5 -0.31 3.54 5.78
CA VAL A 5 0.62 3.54 4.66
C VAL A 5 -0.03 2.76 3.55
N THR A 6 -0.16 3.40 2.39
CA THR A 6 -0.61 2.68 1.21
C THR A 6 0.58 2.16 0.42
N ILE A 7 0.57 0.86 0.15
CA ILE A 7 1.66 0.11 -0.46
C ILE A 7 1.21 -0.37 -1.83
N TYR A 8 1.96 -0.01 -2.86
CA TYR A 8 1.74 -0.46 -4.23
C TYR A 8 2.89 -1.34 -4.66
N LYS A 9 2.55 -2.42 -5.37
CA LYS A 9 3.52 -3.32 -6.01
C LYS A 9 3.13 -3.51 -7.47
N GLU A 10 4.07 -3.29 -8.38
CA GLU A 10 3.86 -3.60 -9.79
C GLU A 10 3.55 -5.10 -9.96
N LYS A 11 2.59 -5.42 -10.83
CA LYS A 11 2.11 -6.77 -11.14
C LYS A 11 3.12 -7.56 -11.96
N LYS A 12 4.29 -7.80 -11.37
CA LYS A 12 5.42 -8.57 -11.90
C LYS A 12 5.97 -9.46 -10.82
N GLU A 13 6.45 -10.64 -11.22
CA GLU A 13 7.06 -11.61 -10.31
C GLU A 13 8.44 -11.13 -9.80
N LYS A 14 9.23 -10.51 -10.68
CA LYS A 14 10.60 -10.08 -10.43
C LYS A 14 10.81 -8.63 -10.85
N ASP A 15 11.81 -7.97 -10.27
CA ASP A 15 12.24 -6.60 -10.59
C ASP A 15 11.07 -5.59 -10.58
N PHE A 16 10.11 -5.80 -9.69
CA PHE A 16 8.93 -4.97 -9.58
C PHE A 16 9.26 -3.65 -8.88
N ARG A 17 8.61 -2.58 -9.34
CA ARG A 17 8.59 -1.33 -8.61
C ARG A 17 7.59 -1.40 -7.46
N MET A 18 8.01 -0.93 -6.28
CA MET A 18 7.12 -0.63 -5.17
C MET A 18 7.04 0.87 -4.93
N VAL A 19 5.87 1.32 -4.48
CA VAL A 19 5.61 2.69 -4.04
C VAL A 19 4.92 2.63 -2.69
N MET A 20 5.46 3.30 -1.67
CA MET A 20 4.89 3.35 -0.32
C MET A 20 4.59 4.81 0.02
N LEU A 21 3.33 5.10 0.28
CA LEU A 21 2.85 6.46 0.51
C LEU A 21 2.45 6.64 1.97
N PRO A 22 3.15 7.51 2.73
CA PRO A 22 2.68 7.93 4.04
C PRO A 22 1.41 8.77 3.96
N SER A 23 0.64 8.78 5.05
CA SER A 23 -0.64 9.49 5.18
C SER A 23 -0.53 10.70 6.11
N GLY A 24 -1.27 11.75 5.79
CA GLY A 24 -1.72 12.80 6.72
C GLY A 24 -3.24 12.91 6.65
N GLU A 25 -3.77 14.08 7.00
CA GLU A 25 -5.19 14.40 6.83
C GLU A 25 -5.38 15.54 5.83
N ASN A 26 -6.56 15.61 5.23
CA ASN A 26 -7.01 16.80 4.52
C ASN A 26 -7.76 17.75 5.47
N LYS A 27 -8.19 18.91 4.97
CA LYS A 27 -8.87 19.96 5.77
C LYS A 27 -10.13 19.51 6.51
N ILE A 28 -10.74 18.39 6.08
CA ILE A 28 -11.97 17.84 6.65
C ILE A 28 -11.71 16.58 7.50
N GLY A 29 -10.44 16.27 7.80
CA GLY A 29 -10.04 15.13 8.63
C GLY A 29 -10.10 13.78 7.94
N LEU A 30 -10.18 13.73 6.60
CA LEU A 30 -10.08 12.48 5.85
C LEU A 30 -8.62 12.22 5.47
N GLY A 31 -8.23 10.95 5.55
CA GLY A 31 -6.89 10.50 5.18
C GLY A 31 -6.49 10.95 3.77
N LYS A 32 -5.26 11.44 3.64
CA LYS A 32 -4.68 11.93 2.38
C LYS A 32 -3.20 11.57 2.33
N TYR A 33 -2.69 11.23 1.16
CA TYR A 33 -1.28 10.90 1.01
C TYR A 33 -0.40 12.15 1.09
N LYS A 34 0.73 12.04 1.81
CA LYS A 34 1.82 13.03 1.78
C LYS A 34 2.34 13.20 0.36
N ASP A 35 2.93 14.34 0.06
CA ASP A 35 3.37 14.67 -1.30
C ASP A 35 4.67 13.98 -1.75
N TYR A 36 5.25 13.18 -0.87
CA TYR A 36 6.38 12.30 -1.12
C TYR A 36 6.01 10.84 -0.81
N GLY A 37 6.89 9.92 -1.20
CA GLY A 37 6.76 8.50 -0.92
C GLY A 37 8.07 7.77 -1.20
N ILE A 38 8.18 6.55 -0.69
CA ILE A 38 9.34 5.70 -0.93
C ILE A 38 9.11 4.92 -2.22
N ILE A 39 10.05 5.02 -3.16
CA ILE A 39 10.08 4.19 -4.37
C ILE A 39 11.25 3.23 -4.26
N SER A 40 10.99 1.94 -4.44
CA SER A 40 12.02 0.91 -4.35
C SER A 40 11.87 -0.14 -5.43
N TYR A 41 12.99 -0.76 -5.81
CA TYR A 41 13.06 -1.90 -6.71
C TYR A 41 13.58 -3.09 -5.90
N LEU A 42 12.66 -3.74 -5.18
CA LEU A 42 12.95 -4.86 -4.30
C LEU A 42 12.33 -6.13 -4.88
N ASN A 43 12.70 -7.29 -4.35
CA ASN A 43 12.08 -8.56 -4.70
C ASN A 43 11.69 -9.34 -3.43
N LYS A 44 11.07 -10.51 -3.59
CA LYS A 44 10.60 -11.35 -2.49
C LYS A 44 11.67 -11.66 -1.43
N LYS A 45 12.94 -11.83 -1.83
CA LYS A 45 14.01 -12.15 -0.86
C LYS A 45 14.34 -10.98 0.09
N ASP A 46 13.87 -9.79 -0.26
CA ASP A 46 14.12 -8.55 0.47
C ASP A 46 12.98 -8.22 1.46
N SER A 47 12.15 -9.19 1.85
CA SER A 47 11.00 -9.00 2.76
C SER A 47 11.34 -8.17 4.01
N LYS A 48 12.47 -8.43 4.67
CA LYS A 48 12.89 -7.60 5.82
C LYS A 48 13.04 -6.12 5.44
N LYS A 49 13.66 -5.84 4.29
CA LYS A 49 13.88 -4.47 3.81
C LYS A 49 12.58 -3.79 3.39
N ILE A 50 11.65 -4.54 2.80
CA ILE A 50 10.29 -4.09 2.50
C ILE A 50 9.60 -3.64 3.80
N GLY A 51 9.62 -4.47 4.85
CA GLY A 51 9.03 -4.09 6.13
C GLY A 51 9.71 -2.90 6.81
N GLU A 52 11.04 -2.77 6.69
CA GLU A 52 11.77 -1.57 7.16
C GLU A 52 11.28 -0.30 6.45
N PHE A 53 11.09 -0.34 5.13
CA PHE A 53 10.58 0.80 4.38
C PHE A 53 9.11 1.11 4.68
N ILE A 54 8.28 0.09 4.90
CA ILE A 54 6.89 0.31 5.32
C ILE A 54 6.85 0.97 6.70
N PHE A 55 7.68 0.52 7.66
CA PHE A 55 7.76 1.17 8.96
C PHE A 55 8.31 2.59 8.88
N TRP A 56 9.26 2.85 7.99
CA TRP A 56 9.72 4.20 7.74
C TRP A 56 8.59 5.07 7.20
N ALA A 57 7.88 4.64 6.16
CA ALA A 57 6.70 5.35 5.68
C ALA A 57 5.67 5.57 6.82
N LEU A 58 5.43 4.57 7.67
CA LEU A 58 4.50 4.72 8.80
C LEU A 58 4.97 5.77 9.81
N SER A 59 6.27 5.89 10.05
CA SER A 59 6.83 6.94 10.93
C SER A 59 6.75 8.35 10.34
N GLU A 60 6.56 8.46 9.02
CA GLU A 60 6.30 9.71 8.30
C GLU A 60 4.81 9.99 8.13
N SER A 61 3.94 9.09 8.61
CA SER A 61 2.50 9.29 8.65
C SER A 61 2.08 9.98 9.96
N ASP A 62 1.10 10.87 9.86
CA ASP A 62 0.55 11.61 10.99
C ASP A 62 -0.94 11.94 10.75
N ASN A 63 -1.55 12.67 11.68
CA ASN A 63 -2.91 13.19 11.58
C ASN A 63 -2.90 14.71 11.30
N GLU A 64 -1.81 15.25 10.75
CA GLU A 64 -1.66 16.68 10.47
C GLU A 64 -2.27 17.04 9.11
N GLU A 65 -2.84 18.26 9.00
CA GLU A 65 -3.41 18.77 7.75
C GLU A 65 -2.30 18.95 6.70
N ILE A 66 -2.52 18.36 5.53
CA ILE A 66 -1.69 18.61 4.34
C ILE A 66 -2.21 19.86 3.64
N GLU A 67 -1.63 21.02 3.98
CA GLU A 67 -2.04 22.35 3.51
C GLU A 67 -1.68 22.60 2.02
N ASP A 68 -0.46 22.24 1.62
CA ASP A 68 0.07 22.51 0.28
C ASP A 68 -0.23 21.37 -0.70
N GLU A 69 -1.38 21.45 -1.38
CA GLU A 69 -1.68 20.54 -2.48
C GLU A 69 -0.88 20.88 -3.73
N VAL A 70 0.14 20.06 -4.00
CA VAL A 70 0.79 20.03 -5.32
C VAL A 70 -0.25 19.63 -6.37
N ASN A 71 -0.56 20.54 -7.30
CA ASN A 71 -1.50 20.32 -8.41
C ASN A 71 -0.92 19.43 -9.52
N VAL A 72 -0.45 18.25 -9.14
CA VAL A 72 0.02 17.19 -10.04
C VAL A 72 -0.83 15.96 -9.78
N GLN A 73 -1.39 15.38 -10.86
CA GLN A 73 -2.20 14.17 -10.76
C GLN A 73 -1.43 13.03 -10.08
N TRP A 74 -2.10 12.33 -9.16
CA TRP A 74 -1.55 11.21 -8.38
C TRP A 74 -0.75 10.19 -9.21
N CYS A 75 -1.29 9.77 -10.37
CA CYS A 75 -0.61 8.82 -11.26
C CYS A 75 0.73 9.35 -11.82
N LYS A 76 0.83 10.64 -12.10
CA LYS A 76 2.08 11.26 -12.56
C LYS A 76 3.05 11.41 -11.40
N LYS A 77 2.55 11.91 -10.27
CA LYS A 77 3.32 12.25 -9.07
C LYS A 77 4.12 11.06 -8.53
N TYR A 78 3.47 9.93 -8.31
CA TYR A 78 4.12 8.79 -7.65
C TYR A 78 4.54 7.68 -8.60
N PHE A 79 3.90 7.55 -9.76
CA PHE A 79 4.10 6.40 -10.66
C PHE A 79 4.71 6.79 -12.01
N ASN A 80 4.75 8.08 -12.36
CA ASN A 80 5.11 8.54 -13.69
C ASN A 80 4.23 7.90 -14.80
N CYS A 81 2.95 7.68 -14.49
CA CYS A 81 1.97 7.11 -15.42
C CYS A 81 1.10 8.21 -16.05
N SER A 82 0.59 7.94 -17.25
CA SER A 82 -0.24 8.90 -18.00
C SER A 82 -1.67 9.03 -17.48
N SER A 83 -2.14 8.08 -16.66
CA SER A 83 -3.50 8.10 -16.08
C SER A 83 -3.59 7.22 -14.84
N ASN A 84 -4.59 7.49 -13.98
CA ASN A 84 -4.91 6.63 -12.83
C ASN A 84 -5.31 5.23 -13.28
N LEU A 85 -6.00 5.11 -14.43
CA LEU A 85 -6.39 3.81 -15.00
C LEU A 85 -5.16 2.94 -15.31
N LYS A 86 -4.07 3.55 -15.80
CA LYS A 86 -2.81 2.84 -16.04
C LYS A 86 -2.23 2.29 -14.74
N VAL A 87 -2.22 3.09 -13.67
CA VAL A 87 -1.71 2.65 -12.36
C VAL A 87 -2.50 1.46 -11.82
N VAL A 88 -3.84 1.54 -11.77
CA VAL A 88 -4.66 0.45 -11.22
C VAL A 88 -4.60 -0.85 -12.04
N ASN A 89 -4.25 -0.75 -13.33
CA ASN A 89 -4.01 -1.90 -14.17
C ASN A 89 -2.65 -2.54 -13.91
N GLU A 90 -1.61 -1.73 -13.64
CA GLU A 90 -0.22 -2.17 -13.50
C GLU A 90 0.20 -2.49 -12.06
N TYR A 91 -0.52 -1.98 -11.04
CA TYR A 91 -0.14 -2.13 -9.63
C TYR A 91 -1.23 -2.80 -8.80
N ASN A 92 -0.83 -3.73 -7.95
CA ASN A 92 -1.62 -4.19 -6.81
C ASN A 92 -1.47 -3.24 -5.63
N ASN A 93 -2.38 -3.34 -4.66
CA ASN A 93 -2.47 -2.41 -3.55
C ASN A 93 -2.79 -3.13 -2.23
N VAL A 94 -2.04 -2.78 -1.19
CA VAL A 94 -2.26 -3.19 0.20
C VAL A 94 -2.15 -1.94 1.07
N ASP A 95 -3.10 -1.76 1.98
CA ASP A 95 -3.00 -0.73 3.02
C ASP A 95 -2.48 -1.36 4.33
N LEU A 96 -1.60 -0.64 5.03
CA LEU A 96 -1.27 -0.88 6.42
C LEU A 96 -1.92 0.22 7.26
N ASP A 97 -2.77 -0.15 8.20
CA ASP A 97 -3.38 0.76 9.16
C ASP A 97 -2.83 0.53 10.56
N PHE A 98 -2.57 1.62 11.29
CA PHE A 98 -2.28 1.61 12.71
C PHE A 98 -3.38 2.36 13.47
N PHE A 99 -4.24 1.58 14.14
CA PHE A 99 -5.39 2.08 14.87
C PHE A 99 -5.53 1.32 16.20
N GLU A 100 -5.82 2.04 17.29
CA GLU A 100 -5.97 1.45 18.64
C GLU A 100 -4.83 0.49 19.04
N ASN A 101 -3.58 0.86 18.74
CA ASN A 101 -2.38 0.05 18.96
C ASN A 101 -2.33 -1.29 18.20
N LYS A 102 -3.16 -1.46 17.17
CA LYS A 102 -3.18 -2.63 16.30
C LYS A 102 -2.64 -2.27 14.93
N TYR A 103 -1.91 -3.21 14.35
CA TYR A 103 -1.44 -3.13 12.96
C TYR A 103 -2.33 -4.05 12.14
N SER A 104 -2.99 -3.51 11.12
CA SER A 104 -3.85 -4.29 10.22
C SER A 104 -3.47 -4.05 8.77
N LEU A 105 -3.42 -5.12 7.98
CA LEU A 105 -3.24 -5.07 6.55
C LEU A 105 -4.57 -5.32 5.86
N ILE A 106 -4.86 -4.58 4.79
CA ILE A 106 -6.04 -4.77 3.94
C ILE A 106 -5.58 -4.94 2.50
N LEU A 107 -5.94 -6.05 1.85
CA LEU A 107 -5.71 -6.24 0.42
C LEU A 107 -6.82 -5.54 -0.36
N ASN A 108 -6.43 -4.77 -1.37
CA ASN A 108 -7.36 -4.08 -2.23
C ASN A 108 -7.34 -4.60 -3.68
N LYS A 109 -8.41 -4.30 -4.41
CA LYS A 109 -8.54 -4.57 -5.84
C LYS A 109 -8.83 -3.31 -6.61
N LYS A 110 -8.53 -3.35 -7.91
CA LYS A 110 -8.93 -2.31 -8.85
C LYS A 110 -10.45 -2.13 -8.80
N ASP A 111 -10.87 -0.88 -8.66
CA ASP A 111 -12.26 -0.45 -8.73
C ASP A 111 -12.35 0.87 -9.52
N GLY A 112 -12.83 0.78 -10.76
CA GLY A 112 -12.78 1.88 -11.71
C GLY A 112 -11.36 2.42 -11.91
N LYS A 113 -11.11 3.65 -11.43
CA LYS A 113 -9.81 4.37 -11.49
C LYS A 113 -9.09 4.43 -10.13
N GLY A 114 -9.58 3.70 -9.14
CA GLY A 114 -9.00 3.60 -7.80
C GLY A 114 -8.96 2.16 -7.30
N TYR A 115 -8.95 2.03 -5.98
CA TYR A 115 -8.92 0.74 -5.29
C TYR A 115 -10.06 0.66 -4.29
N SER A 116 -10.57 -0.54 -4.06
CA SER A 116 -11.51 -0.86 -2.98
C SER A 116 -11.16 -2.21 -2.33
N PRO A 117 -11.64 -2.50 -1.12
CA PRO A 117 -11.31 -3.74 -0.42
C PRO A 117 -11.57 -4.99 -1.29
N PHE A 118 -10.57 -5.85 -1.38
CA PHE A 118 -10.69 -7.13 -2.06
C PHE A 118 -11.51 -8.08 -1.19
N LYS A 119 -12.47 -8.76 -1.81
CA LYS A 119 -13.27 -9.81 -1.18
C LYS A 119 -12.91 -11.16 -1.79
N ASP A 120 -12.70 -12.16 -0.94
CA ASP A 120 -12.47 -13.54 -1.34
C ASP A 120 -13.72 -14.18 -1.95
N GLU A 121 -13.60 -15.46 -2.33
CA GLU A 121 -14.70 -16.25 -2.91
C GLU A 121 -15.91 -16.41 -1.98
N ASN A 122 -15.69 -16.26 -0.67
CA ASN A 122 -16.73 -16.32 0.35
C ASN A 122 -17.35 -14.94 0.65
N GLY A 123 -16.88 -13.88 -0.02
CA GLY A 123 -17.33 -12.51 0.18
C GLY A 123 -16.69 -11.79 1.38
N ASN A 124 -15.69 -12.39 2.03
CA ASN A 124 -14.97 -11.81 3.17
C ASN A 124 -13.84 -10.89 2.69
N MET A 125 -13.60 -9.79 3.40
CA MET A 125 -12.45 -8.94 3.12
C MET A 125 -11.16 -9.68 3.43
N VAL A 126 -10.17 -9.57 2.55
CA VAL A 126 -8.85 -10.15 2.80
C VAL A 126 -8.03 -9.16 3.61
N GLU A 127 -8.08 -9.34 4.92
CA GLU A 127 -7.39 -8.52 5.90
C GLU A 127 -6.58 -9.38 6.88
N TYR A 128 -5.59 -8.78 7.53
CA TYR A 128 -4.78 -9.44 8.55
C TYR A 128 -4.41 -8.47 9.66
N THR A 129 -4.88 -8.73 10.88
CA THR A 129 -4.49 -7.97 12.07
C THR A 129 -3.39 -8.71 12.81
N PHE A 130 -2.26 -8.04 13.03
CA PHE A 130 -1.17 -8.60 13.83
C PHE A 130 -1.56 -8.62 15.33
N PRO A 131 -1.26 -9.70 16.06
CA PRO A 131 -1.59 -9.80 17.49
C PRO A 131 -0.77 -8.82 18.35
N GLU A 132 0.43 -8.47 17.88
CA GLU A 132 1.34 -7.50 18.48
C GLU A 132 2.04 -6.70 17.37
N LYS A 133 2.90 -5.74 17.73
CA LYS A 133 3.67 -5.00 16.73
C LYS A 133 4.58 -5.97 15.95
N PRO A 134 4.41 -6.14 14.63
CA PRO A 134 5.24 -7.06 13.88
C PRO A 134 6.70 -6.60 13.81
N THR A 135 7.62 -7.55 13.69
CA THR A 135 8.97 -7.27 13.21
C THR A 135 8.93 -6.83 11.74
N ALA A 136 9.99 -6.17 11.26
CA ALA A 136 10.09 -5.79 9.86
C ALA A 136 10.05 -7.00 8.91
N LEU A 137 10.61 -8.14 9.34
CA LEU A 137 10.56 -9.37 8.54
C LEU A 137 9.13 -9.90 8.43
N GLU A 138 8.38 -9.97 9.53
CA GLU A 138 6.99 -10.44 9.54
C GLU A 138 6.09 -9.53 8.70
N LEU A 139 6.20 -8.21 8.87
CA LEU A 139 5.42 -7.23 8.11
C LEU A 139 5.68 -7.35 6.60
N GLY A 140 6.95 -7.29 6.20
CA GLY A 140 7.29 -7.36 4.78
C GLY A 140 6.95 -8.72 4.15
N THR A 141 7.12 -9.82 4.91
CA THR A 141 6.70 -11.16 4.45
C THR A 141 5.19 -11.21 4.23
N LYS A 142 4.40 -10.70 5.18
CA LYS A 142 2.94 -10.76 5.08
C LYS A 142 2.39 -9.91 3.94
N VAL A 143 2.95 -8.72 3.72
CA VAL A 143 2.59 -7.87 2.58
C VAL A 143 2.90 -8.56 1.25
N MET A 144 4.06 -9.21 1.14
CA MET A 144 4.40 -9.98 -0.07
C MET A 144 3.46 -11.18 -0.28
N GLU A 145 3.09 -11.91 0.78
CA GLU A 145 2.10 -12.99 0.70
C GLU A 145 0.74 -12.50 0.17
N MET A 146 0.28 -11.33 0.62
CA MET A 146 -0.99 -10.74 0.17
C MET A 146 -0.93 -10.32 -1.31
N PHE A 147 0.20 -9.77 -1.76
CA PHE A 147 0.41 -9.50 -3.18
C PHE A 147 0.43 -10.77 -4.02
N GLU A 148 1.15 -11.80 -3.59
CA GLU A 148 1.20 -13.09 -4.29
C GLU A 148 -0.17 -13.78 -4.34
N TYR A 149 -0.94 -13.71 -3.25
CA TYR A 149 -2.31 -14.20 -3.23
C TYR A 149 -3.16 -13.49 -4.29
N LYS A 150 -3.05 -12.16 -4.40
CA LYS A 150 -3.76 -11.38 -5.41
C LYS A 150 -3.31 -11.72 -6.83
N GLU A 151 -2.02 -11.95 -7.02
CA GLU A 151 -1.44 -12.28 -8.33
C GLU A 151 -1.85 -13.67 -8.80
N ARG A 152 -1.92 -14.65 -7.90
CA ARG A 152 -2.50 -15.97 -8.19
C ARG A 152 -3.99 -15.87 -8.52
N TYR A 153 -4.74 -15.09 -7.74
CA TYR A 153 -6.17 -14.86 -8.00
C TYR A 153 -6.43 -14.25 -9.38
N ASP A 154 -5.56 -13.33 -9.83
CA ASP A 154 -5.64 -12.71 -11.16
C ASP A 154 -5.06 -13.59 -12.28
N GLY A 155 -4.52 -14.77 -11.98
CA GLY A 155 -3.87 -15.65 -12.96
C GLY A 155 -2.55 -15.11 -13.52
N LEU A 156 -1.85 -14.26 -12.76
CA LEU A 156 -0.57 -13.66 -13.16
C LEU A 156 0.64 -14.52 -12.81
N ILE A 157 0.51 -15.35 -11.78
CA ILE A 157 1.50 -16.34 -11.34
C ILE A 157 0.77 -17.64 -10.96
N GLU A 158 1.50 -18.76 -10.98
CA GLU A 158 0.99 -20.09 -10.58
C GLU A 158 0.98 -20.29 -9.06
#